data_AF-A0A142Y2E2-F1
#
_entry.id   AF-A0A142Y2E2-F1
#
_cell.length_a   1.000
_cell.length_b   1.000
_cell.length_c   1.000
_cell.angle_alpha   90.00
_cell.angle_beta   90.00
_cell.angle_gamma   90.00
#
_symmetry.space_group_name_H-M   'P 1'
#
loop_
_entity.id
_entity.type
_entity.pdbx_description
1 polymer ?
#
loop_
_entity_poly.entity_id
_entity_poly.type
_entity_poly.pdbx_seq_one_letter_code
_entity_poly.pdbx_strand_id
1 'polypeptide(L)'
;MKTTDLRPGDVLLYSGQSLIGKLIRALDGTEVTHAGIFLGDGNVGEALMVGTPGIHANPIDRSIEGTNWVEVRQLPKQNLAYEPLMVVANGYIAQGNRYAYAEILLVATICLTRKLNWNDGLLRRIAIGVMNKANRWIAEMFDQGKEPMICSEFVYRCYDEAVDAEDDPYSLTIFSQAGTPSRHRSWRRLRRKAITAYADTESPTVHPESLLGRLMNEPEKLQGKNQAAAPSEAPTEQISDNELDELIEMYLQKPQGIQPMGASAVTEDLERAASDFSVALMATGDRRHGIFPNEAVAAKIAMALADFVTPGDLLKSPSLSRVGRIST
;
A
#
# COMPACT_ATOMS: atom_id res chain seq x y z
N MET A 1 22.18 6.83 14.32
CA MET A 1 22.16 5.60 15.14
C MET A 1 22.88 4.50 14.39
N LYS A 2 23.36 3.47 15.09
CA LYS A 2 24.00 2.30 14.47
C LYS A 2 22.98 1.16 14.30
N THR A 3 23.26 0.22 13.41
CA THR A 3 22.45 -1.00 13.24
C THR A 3 22.41 -1.86 14.51
N THR A 4 23.45 -1.80 15.34
CA THR A 4 23.51 -2.46 16.66
C THR A 4 22.53 -1.89 17.69
N ASP A 5 21.97 -0.70 17.44
CA ASP A 5 21.01 -0.06 18.34
C ASP A 5 19.57 -0.53 18.07
N LEU A 6 19.34 -1.28 16.99
CA LEU A 6 18.03 -1.77 16.56
C LEU A 6 17.47 -2.81 17.54
N ARG A 7 16.15 -2.77 17.71
CA ARG A 7 15.39 -3.72 18.55
C ARG A 7 14.36 -4.44 17.70
N PRO A 8 14.09 -5.73 17.98
CA PRO A 8 13.01 -6.45 17.31
C PRO A 8 11.72 -5.62 17.31
N GLY A 9 10.99 -5.63 16.20
CA GLY A 9 9.80 -4.82 16.00
C GLY A 9 10.07 -3.40 15.49
N ASP A 10 11.28 -2.85 15.58
CA ASP A 10 11.56 -1.52 15.03
C ASP A 10 11.15 -1.45 13.54
N VAL A 11 10.41 -0.40 13.20
CA VAL A 11 9.96 -0.12 11.83
C VAL A 11 11.07 0.63 11.11
N LEU A 12 11.53 0.07 10.01
CA LEU A 12 12.57 0.64 9.15
C LEU A 12 11.90 1.28 7.94
N LEU A 13 12.15 2.57 7.72
CA LEU A 13 11.61 3.33 6.59
C LEU A 13 12.76 3.86 5.72
N TYR A 14 12.80 3.42 4.48
CA TYR A 14 13.95 3.59 3.61
C TYR A 14 13.76 4.77 2.67
N SER A 15 14.86 5.46 2.36
CA SER A 15 14.89 6.47 1.30
C SER A 15 15.69 5.97 0.09
N GLY A 16 15.00 5.25 -0.81
CA GLY A 16 15.58 4.67 -2.03
C GLY A 16 15.78 5.69 -3.16
N GLN A 17 16.65 5.38 -4.12
CA GLN A 17 16.98 6.27 -5.25
C GLN A 17 16.39 5.87 -6.60
N SER A 18 15.63 4.77 -6.65
CA SER A 18 14.94 4.31 -7.85
C SER A 18 14.01 5.40 -8.43
N LEU A 19 13.78 5.34 -9.73
CA LEU A 19 12.88 6.28 -10.42
C LEU A 19 11.45 6.16 -9.87
N ILE A 20 10.96 4.93 -9.69
CA ILE A 20 9.65 4.70 -9.06
C ILE A 20 9.65 5.15 -7.59
N GLY A 21 10.74 4.95 -6.84
CA GLY A 21 10.88 5.47 -5.48
C GLY A 21 10.76 7.00 -5.42
N LYS A 22 11.36 7.72 -6.37
CA LYS A 22 11.17 9.18 -6.51
C LYS A 22 9.71 9.53 -6.79
N LEU A 23 9.02 8.77 -7.63
CA LEU A 23 7.58 8.96 -7.88
C LEU A 23 6.74 8.71 -6.62
N ILE A 24 7.01 7.64 -5.86
CA ILE A 24 6.34 7.36 -4.58
C ILE A 24 6.47 8.56 -3.64
N ARG A 25 7.69 9.09 -3.47
CA ARG A 25 7.91 10.29 -2.64
C ARG A 25 7.10 11.49 -3.11
N ALA A 26 7.10 11.74 -4.42
CA ALA A 26 6.39 12.87 -5.01
C ALA A 26 4.88 12.77 -4.79
N LEU A 27 4.29 11.58 -4.94
CA LEU A 27 2.85 11.37 -4.83
C LEU A 27 2.37 11.20 -3.38
N ASP A 28 3.16 10.58 -2.51
CA ASP A 28 2.82 10.33 -1.10
C ASP A 28 3.21 11.50 -0.18
N GLY A 29 3.98 12.46 -0.71
CA GLY A 29 4.41 13.67 -0.01
C GLY A 29 5.33 13.40 1.18
N THR A 30 6.19 12.37 1.08
CA THR A 30 7.16 12.00 2.11
C THR A 30 8.51 11.62 1.50
N GLU A 31 9.55 11.49 2.33
CA GLU A 31 10.90 11.14 1.87
C GLU A 31 11.19 9.63 1.83
N VAL A 32 10.20 8.80 2.18
CA VAL A 32 10.34 7.34 2.32
C VAL A 32 9.70 6.62 1.15
N THR A 33 10.30 5.50 0.73
CA THR A 33 9.92 4.74 -0.46
C THR A 33 9.59 3.29 -0.16
N HIS A 34 10.11 2.76 0.94
CA HIS A 34 9.97 1.36 1.34
C HIS A 34 9.84 1.24 2.86
N ALA A 35 9.36 0.09 3.32
CA ALA A 35 9.22 -0.23 4.74
C ALA A 35 9.61 -1.68 5.04
N GLY A 36 10.23 -1.90 6.19
CA GLY A 36 10.60 -3.20 6.72
C GLY A 36 10.44 -3.24 8.24
N ILE A 37 10.51 -4.43 8.82
CA ILE A 37 10.46 -4.63 10.28
C ILE A 37 11.72 -5.38 10.72
N PHE A 38 12.43 -4.84 11.71
CA PHE A 38 13.60 -5.52 12.26
C PHE A 38 13.14 -6.75 13.05
N LEU A 39 13.69 -7.93 12.72
CA LEU A 39 13.30 -9.21 13.31
C LEU A 39 14.14 -9.58 14.53
N GLY A 40 15.23 -8.85 14.77
CA GLY A 40 16.28 -9.28 15.70
C GLY A 40 17.42 -9.99 14.98
N ASP A 41 18.50 -10.24 15.72
CA ASP A 41 19.68 -10.99 15.25
C ASP A 41 20.25 -10.51 13.91
N GLY A 42 20.17 -9.19 13.67
CA GLY A 42 20.68 -8.57 12.45
C GLY A 42 19.83 -8.83 11.19
N ASN A 43 18.59 -9.29 11.32
CA ASN A 43 17.69 -9.55 10.19
C ASN A 43 16.53 -8.56 10.12
N VAL A 44 16.06 -8.31 8.90
CA VAL A 44 14.91 -7.48 8.57
C VAL A 44 13.92 -8.31 7.75
N GLY A 45 12.65 -8.28 8.15
CA GLY A 45 11.55 -8.78 7.34
C GLY A 45 11.17 -7.71 6.32
N GLU A 46 11.26 -8.04 5.04
CA GLU A 46 10.97 -7.12 3.95
C GLU A 46 10.22 -7.83 2.82
N ALA A 47 9.35 -7.08 2.16
CA ALA A 47 8.70 -7.53 0.94
C ALA A 47 9.48 -6.97 -0.26
N LEU A 48 10.33 -7.78 -0.91
CA LEU A 48 11.18 -7.36 -2.04
C LEU A 48 10.77 -7.96 -3.38
N MET A 49 10.92 -7.18 -4.46
CA MET A 49 10.71 -7.64 -5.84
C MET A 49 12.01 -8.07 -6.53
N VAL A 50 13.12 -7.39 -6.22
CA VAL A 50 14.42 -7.62 -6.86
C VAL A 50 15.24 -8.62 -6.05
N GLY A 51 15.96 -9.51 -6.73
CA GLY A 51 16.75 -10.57 -6.10
C GLY A 51 15.89 -11.81 -5.85
N THR A 52 15.39 -11.98 -4.63
CA THR A 52 14.49 -13.07 -4.26
C THR A 52 13.09 -12.49 -4.06
N PRO A 53 12.18 -12.61 -5.04
CA PRO A 53 10.87 -12.00 -4.92
C PRO A 53 10.05 -12.64 -3.79
N GLY A 54 9.33 -11.85 -3.00
CA GLY A 54 8.54 -12.34 -1.86
C GLY A 54 8.85 -11.63 -0.55
N ILE A 55 8.19 -12.09 0.52
CA ILE A 55 8.50 -11.65 1.89
C ILE A 55 9.62 -12.52 2.42
N HIS A 56 10.75 -11.90 2.77
CA HIS A 56 11.97 -12.60 3.19
C HIS A 56 12.58 -11.94 4.43
N ALA A 57 13.36 -12.73 5.16
CA ALA A 57 14.30 -12.20 6.15
C ALA A 57 15.64 -11.94 5.45
N ASN A 58 16.09 -10.68 5.45
CA ASN A 58 17.39 -10.28 4.90
C ASN A 58 18.32 -9.76 5.99
N PRO A 59 19.64 -9.98 5.89
CA PRO A 59 20.60 -9.29 6.75
C PRO A 59 20.46 -7.78 6.63
N ILE A 60 20.55 -7.06 7.76
CA ILE A 60 20.40 -5.60 7.84
C ILE A 60 21.38 -4.87 6.90
N ASP A 61 22.61 -5.37 6.79
CA ASP A 61 23.63 -4.76 5.92
C ASP A 61 23.23 -4.80 4.43
N ARG A 62 22.50 -5.84 4.01
CA ARG A 62 21.93 -5.91 2.65
C ARG A 62 20.68 -5.06 2.52
N SER A 63 19.81 -5.07 3.52
CA SER A 63 18.56 -4.30 3.52
C SER A 63 18.80 -2.79 3.36
N ILE A 64 19.88 -2.26 3.95
CA ILE A 64 20.21 -0.82 3.86
C ILE A 64 21.03 -0.44 2.63
N GLU A 65 21.55 -1.42 1.87
CA GLU A 65 22.41 -1.20 0.72
C GLU A 65 21.72 -0.34 -0.36
N GLY A 66 22.42 0.66 -0.91
CA GLY A 66 21.90 1.51 -1.98
C GLY A 66 20.79 2.50 -1.57
N THR A 67 20.47 2.58 -0.27
CA THR A 67 19.56 3.59 0.26
C THR A 67 20.34 4.85 0.66
N ASN A 68 19.70 6.03 0.73
CA ASN A 68 20.38 7.24 1.23
C ASN A 68 20.44 7.29 2.75
N TRP A 69 19.40 6.74 3.38
CA TRP A 69 19.25 6.62 4.81
C TRP A 69 18.05 5.72 5.12
N VAL A 70 18.04 5.21 6.35
CA VAL A 70 16.92 4.47 6.93
C VAL A 70 16.48 5.15 8.22
N GLU A 71 15.23 5.60 8.27
CA GLU A 71 14.62 6.14 9.48
C GLU A 71 14.04 5.00 10.29
N VAL A 72 14.41 4.98 11.57
CA VAL A 72 13.96 3.95 12.51
C VAL A 72 12.88 4.54 13.38
N ARG A 73 11.74 3.85 13.42
CA ARG A 73 10.61 4.23 14.26
C ARG A 73 10.19 3.07 15.14
N GLN A 74 9.71 3.40 16.33
CA GLN A 74 9.33 2.43 17.34
C GLN A 74 8.01 2.84 17.99
N LEU A 75 7.17 1.84 18.25
CA LEU A 75 5.99 2.00 19.08
C LEU A 75 6.43 2.30 20.53
N PRO A 76 6.20 3.51 21.07
CA PRO A 76 6.71 3.93 22.37
C PRO A 76 5.82 3.36 23.47
N LYS A 77 5.89 2.05 23.71
CA LYS A 77 5.26 1.41 24.86
C LYS A 77 6.31 0.61 25.60
N GLN A 78 6.70 1.14 26.76
CA GLN A 78 7.65 0.50 27.65
C GLN A 78 7.08 -0.88 28.05
N ASN A 79 7.89 -1.93 27.91
CA ASN A 79 7.60 -3.32 28.32
C ASN A 79 6.64 -4.13 27.44
N LEU A 80 6.38 -3.75 26.19
CA LEU A 80 5.76 -4.70 25.27
C LEU A 80 6.76 -5.78 24.84
N ALA A 81 6.29 -7.02 24.86
CA ALA A 81 6.98 -8.17 24.30
C ALA A 81 7.01 -8.04 22.77
N TYR A 82 8.12 -8.37 22.12
CA TYR A 82 8.18 -8.32 20.65
C TYR A 82 7.75 -9.63 19.99
N GLU A 83 7.71 -10.70 20.79
CA GLU A 83 7.37 -12.06 20.38
C GLU A 83 6.05 -12.14 19.59
N PRO A 84 4.95 -11.44 19.97
CA PRO A 84 3.72 -11.48 19.18
C PRO A 84 3.90 -10.97 17.75
N LEU A 85 4.67 -9.89 17.54
CA LEU A 85 4.96 -9.37 16.21
C LEU A 85 5.84 -10.35 15.42
N MET A 86 6.83 -10.95 16.09
CA MET A 86 7.74 -11.90 15.46
C MET A 86 7.01 -13.16 15.00
N VAL A 87 6.00 -13.64 15.74
CA VAL A 87 5.15 -14.76 15.32
C VAL A 87 4.43 -14.44 14.02
N VAL A 88 3.85 -13.24 13.89
CA VAL A 88 3.15 -12.83 12.66
C VAL A 88 4.12 -12.64 11.50
N ALA A 89 5.22 -11.92 11.72
CA ALA A 89 6.23 -11.64 10.69
C ALA A 89 6.83 -12.94 10.13
N ASN A 90 7.28 -13.84 11.02
CA ASN A 90 7.82 -15.13 10.63
C ASN A 90 6.75 -16.04 10.01
N GLY A 91 5.49 -15.92 10.44
CA GLY A 91 4.36 -16.61 9.80
C GLY A 91 4.19 -16.22 8.34
N TYR A 92 4.33 -14.94 8.01
CA TYR A 92 4.27 -14.47 6.62
C TYR A 92 5.48 -14.88 5.78
N ILE A 93 6.68 -14.84 6.36
CA ILE A 93 7.89 -15.32 5.69
C ILE A 93 7.78 -16.83 5.40
N ALA A 94 7.34 -17.63 6.38
CA ALA A 94 7.23 -19.08 6.26
C ALA A 94 6.13 -19.53 5.29
N GLN A 95 5.07 -18.74 5.09
CA GLN A 95 4.00 -19.06 4.15
C GLN A 95 4.52 -19.19 2.71
N GLY A 96 5.52 -18.38 2.31
CA GLY A 96 6.16 -18.43 0.98
C GLY A 96 5.25 -18.15 -0.22
N ASN A 97 3.94 -18.04 -0.02
CA ASN A 97 2.92 -17.75 -1.02
C ASN A 97 2.60 -16.25 -1.12
N ARG A 98 3.15 -15.44 -0.21
CA ARG A 98 2.99 -13.98 -0.23
C ARG A 98 4.09 -13.36 -1.06
N TYR A 99 3.68 -12.82 -2.19
CA TYR A 99 4.59 -12.23 -3.13
C TYR A 99 4.66 -10.73 -2.87
N ALA A 100 5.88 -10.29 -2.62
CA ALA A 100 6.16 -8.90 -2.36
C ALA A 100 5.94 -8.08 -3.61
N TYR A 101 5.24 -6.97 -3.43
CA TYR A 101 4.82 -6.14 -4.54
C TYR A 101 5.90 -5.19 -5.04
N ALA A 102 5.84 -4.96 -6.35
CA ALA A 102 6.52 -3.90 -7.07
C ALA A 102 6.09 -2.56 -6.49
N GLU A 103 7.03 -1.63 -6.43
CA GLU A 103 6.78 -0.21 -6.27
C GLU A 103 5.62 0.28 -7.19
N ILE A 104 5.37 -0.39 -8.33
CA ILE A 104 4.22 -0.18 -9.24
C ILE A 104 2.86 -0.30 -8.54
N LEU A 105 2.59 -1.32 -7.72
CA LEU A 105 1.29 -1.38 -7.03
C LEU A 105 1.17 -0.32 -5.96
N LEU A 106 2.25 -0.07 -5.21
CA LEU A 106 2.24 1.01 -4.25
C LEU A 106 1.88 2.34 -4.96
N VAL A 107 2.46 2.61 -6.14
CA VAL A 107 2.08 3.77 -6.96
C VAL A 107 0.63 3.67 -7.46
N ALA A 108 0.18 2.52 -7.98
CA ALA A 108 -1.19 2.33 -8.45
C ALA A 108 -2.21 2.64 -7.36
N THR A 109 -1.98 2.13 -6.15
CA THR A 109 -2.86 2.35 -5.02
C THR A 109 -2.73 3.76 -4.46
N ILE A 110 -1.55 4.39 -4.48
CA ILE A 110 -1.41 5.84 -4.18
C ILE A 110 -2.27 6.66 -5.17
N CYS A 111 -2.16 6.37 -6.47
CA CYS A 111 -3.00 7.01 -7.49
C CYS A 111 -4.49 6.79 -7.25
N LEU A 112 -4.88 5.61 -6.75
CA LEU A 112 -6.28 5.28 -6.48
C LEU A 112 -6.81 5.99 -5.21
N THR A 113 -6.00 6.09 -4.16
CA THR A 113 -6.44 6.43 -2.80
C THR A 113 -6.09 7.85 -2.34
N ARG A 114 -5.15 8.54 -3.00
CA ARG A 114 -4.77 9.92 -2.64
C ARG A 114 -5.53 10.97 -3.44
N LYS A 115 -5.62 12.18 -2.87
CA LYS A 115 -6.07 13.38 -3.58
C LYS A 115 -4.93 13.92 -4.43
N LEU A 116 -4.94 13.59 -5.72
CA LEU A 116 -3.94 14.03 -6.68
C LEU A 116 -4.50 15.07 -7.66
N ASN A 117 -3.62 15.89 -8.24
CA ASN A 117 -4.00 16.88 -9.24
C ASN A 117 -4.20 16.22 -10.61
N TRP A 118 -5.40 15.71 -10.85
CA TRP A 118 -5.76 15.08 -12.12
C TRP A 118 -5.83 16.04 -13.31
N ASN A 119 -5.59 17.35 -13.16
CA ASN A 119 -5.46 18.27 -14.30
C ASN A 119 -4.14 18.08 -15.06
N ASP A 120 -3.14 17.45 -14.43
CA ASP A 120 -1.87 17.13 -15.08
C ASP A 120 -1.99 15.91 -16.02
N GLY A 121 -1.96 16.16 -17.33
CA GLY A 121 -2.05 15.10 -18.34
C GLY A 121 -0.93 14.07 -18.29
N LEU A 122 0.26 14.46 -17.82
CA LEU A 122 1.36 13.53 -17.67
C LEU A 122 1.12 12.58 -16.49
N LEU A 123 0.67 13.12 -15.35
CA LEU A 123 0.28 12.31 -14.19
C LEU A 123 -0.86 11.36 -14.54
N ARG A 124 -1.86 11.81 -15.32
CA ARG A 124 -2.95 10.92 -15.78
C ARG A 124 -2.42 9.75 -16.60
N ARG A 125 -1.52 10.01 -17.57
CA ARG A 125 -0.94 8.96 -18.42
C ARG A 125 -0.10 7.98 -17.60
N ILE A 126 0.70 8.48 -16.64
CA ILE A 126 1.44 7.64 -15.68
C ILE A 126 0.46 6.77 -14.88
N ALA A 127 -0.58 7.36 -14.28
CA ALA A 127 -1.54 6.63 -13.46
C ALA A 127 -2.26 5.52 -14.23
N ILE A 128 -2.72 5.79 -15.46
CA ILE A 128 -3.31 4.78 -16.35
C ILE A 128 -2.30 3.66 -16.64
N GLY A 129 -1.06 4.01 -17.02
CA GLY A 129 -0.01 3.03 -17.32
C GLY A 129 0.32 2.13 -16.13
N VAL A 130 0.47 2.73 -14.95
CA VAL A 130 0.77 2.03 -13.69
C VAL A 130 -0.39 1.12 -13.27
N MET A 131 -1.65 1.60 -13.29
CA MET A 131 -2.82 0.78 -12.93
C MET A 131 -3.00 -0.39 -13.90
N ASN A 132 -2.82 -0.17 -15.20
CA ASN A 132 -2.91 -1.24 -16.21
C ASN A 132 -1.79 -2.28 -16.03
N LYS A 133 -0.56 -1.86 -15.71
CA LYS A 133 0.54 -2.78 -15.36
C LYS A 133 0.23 -3.56 -14.09
N ALA A 134 -0.25 -2.88 -13.04
CA ALA A 134 -0.65 -3.52 -11.79
C ALA A 134 -1.75 -4.57 -12.03
N ASN A 135 -2.77 -4.28 -12.84
CA ASN A 135 -3.83 -5.23 -13.19
C ASN A 135 -3.32 -6.51 -13.84
N ARG A 136 -2.45 -6.39 -14.83
CA ARG A 136 -1.85 -7.57 -15.48
C ARG A 136 -1.06 -8.40 -14.49
N TRP A 137 -0.26 -7.74 -13.68
CA TRP A 137 0.52 -8.40 -12.65
C TRP A 137 -0.37 -9.11 -11.61
N ILE A 138 -1.48 -8.48 -11.18
CA ILE A 138 -2.46 -9.11 -10.27
C ILE A 138 -2.96 -10.42 -10.89
N ALA A 139 -3.39 -10.38 -12.15
CA ALA A 139 -3.86 -11.55 -12.86
C ALA A 139 -2.79 -12.66 -12.95
N GLU A 140 -1.55 -12.31 -13.32
CA GLU A 140 -0.44 -13.26 -13.39
C GLU A 140 -0.12 -13.93 -12.05
N MET A 141 -0.16 -13.18 -10.94
CA MET A 141 0.09 -13.74 -9.61
C MET A 141 -1.06 -14.64 -9.14
N PHE A 142 -2.30 -14.28 -9.49
CA PHE A 142 -3.46 -15.11 -9.20
C PHE A 142 -3.39 -16.47 -9.88
N ASP A 143 -2.97 -16.50 -11.13
CA ASP A 143 -2.79 -17.74 -11.89
C ASP A 143 -1.71 -18.64 -11.25
N GLN A 144 -0.77 -18.04 -10.53
CA GLN A 144 0.26 -18.74 -9.76
C GLN A 144 -0.17 -19.12 -8.32
N GLY A 145 -1.40 -18.79 -7.91
CA GLY A 145 -1.89 -19.03 -6.55
C GLY A 145 -1.19 -18.19 -5.47
N LYS A 146 -0.58 -17.07 -5.84
CA LYS A 146 0.14 -16.17 -4.93
C LYS A 146 -0.76 -15.05 -4.43
N GLU A 147 -0.53 -14.62 -3.20
CA GLU A 147 -1.22 -13.48 -2.61
C GLU A 147 -0.33 -12.24 -2.61
N PRO A 148 -0.80 -11.13 -3.19
CA PRO A 148 -0.02 -9.91 -3.16
C PRO A 148 0.01 -9.20 -1.81
N MET A 149 1.18 -8.68 -1.46
CA MET A 149 1.36 -7.83 -0.27
C MET A 149 2.43 -6.76 -0.51
N ILE A 150 2.13 -5.51 -0.15
CA ILE A 150 3.11 -4.41 -0.21
C ILE A 150 3.97 -4.40 1.06
N CYS A 151 5.20 -3.91 0.95
CA CYS A 151 6.15 -3.77 2.05
C CYS A 151 5.59 -3.12 3.32
N SER A 152 4.90 -1.99 3.19
CA SER A 152 4.28 -1.28 4.31
C SER A 152 3.00 -1.94 4.81
N GLU A 153 2.23 -2.63 3.95
CA GLU A 153 1.12 -3.50 4.39
C GLU A 153 1.67 -4.64 5.25
N PHE A 154 2.76 -5.29 4.84
CA PHE A 154 3.41 -6.35 5.62
C PHE A 154 3.77 -5.87 7.03
N VAL A 155 4.47 -4.73 7.14
CA VAL A 155 4.82 -4.14 8.44
C VAL A 155 3.58 -3.80 9.25
N TYR A 156 2.61 -3.12 8.65
CA TYR A 156 1.37 -2.73 9.31
C TYR A 156 0.63 -3.95 9.89
N ARG A 157 0.49 -5.01 9.10
CA ARG A 157 -0.19 -6.24 9.51
C ARG A 157 0.58 -7.04 10.55
N CYS A 158 1.91 -6.98 10.57
CA CYS A 158 2.68 -7.58 11.66
C CYS A 158 2.31 -6.99 13.02
N TYR A 159 2.01 -5.69 13.07
CA TYR A 159 1.54 -5.02 14.28
C TYR A 159 0.06 -5.26 14.54
N ASP A 160 -0.79 -5.10 13.53
CA ASP A 160 -2.25 -5.14 13.68
C ASP A 160 -2.78 -6.57 13.95
N GLU A 161 -2.05 -7.59 13.52
CA GLU A 161 -2.38 -8.99 13.77
C GLU A 161 -1.58 -9.61 14.94
N ALA A 162 -0.72 -8.84 15.61
CA ALA A 162 0.14 -9.33 16.68
C ALA A 162 -0.66 -9.95 17.83
N VAL A 163 -1.76 -9.33 18.22
CA VAL A 163 -2.66 -9.84 19.26
C VAL A 163 -4.11 -9.71 18.82
N ASP A 164 -4.86 -10.78 19.06
CA ASP A 164 -6.29 -10.85 18.81
C ASP A 164 -7.09 -10.41 20.06
N ALA A 165 -6.94 -9.13 20.45
CA ALA A 165 -7.61 -8.52 21.59
C ALA A 165 -8.25 -7.17 21.21
N GLU A 166 -9.34 -6.79 21.90
CA GLU A 166 -10.03 -5.52 21.63
C GLU A 166 -9.16 -4.29 21.98
N ASP A 167 -8.37 -4.39 23.05
CA ASP A 167 -7.37 -3.41 23.46
C ASP A 167 -5.96 -3.93 23.12
N ASP A 168 -5.70 -4.15 21.84
CA ASP A 168 -4.37 -4.56 21.39
C ASP A 168 -3.37 -3.42 21.56
N PRO A 169 -2.33 -3.61 22.37
CA PRO A 169 -1.34 -2.58 22.57
C PRO A 169 -0.45 -2.37 21.33
N TYR A 170 -0.40 -3.28 20.36
CA TYR A 170 0.45 -3.22 19.16
C TYR A 170 -0.18 -2.45 17.99
N SER A 171 -1.50 -2.31 17.93
CA SER A 171 -2.16 -1.62 16.81
C SER A 171 -1.59 -0.22 16.54
N LEU A 172 -1.19 0.01 15.28
CA LEU A 172 -0.69 1.29 14.81
C LEU A 172 -1.86 2.18 14.40
N THR A 173 -1.84 3.43 14.87
CA THR A 173 -2.76 4.47 14.39
C THR A 173 -2.22 5.03 13.08
N ILE A 174 -3.04 5.05 12.04
CA ILE A 174 -2.72 5.66 10.75
C ILE A 174 -3.60 6.90 10.58
N PHE A 175 -3.01 8.03 10.20
CA PHE A 175 -3.81 9.22 9.93
C PHE A 175 -4.74 8.98 8.75
N SER A 176 -5.96 9.49 8.84
CA SER A 176 -6.79 9.50 7.65
C SER A 176 -6.17 10.40 6.59
N GLN A 177 -6.40 10.10 5.31
CA GLN A 177 -5.97 10.99 4.23
C GLN A 177 -6.72 12.33 4.24
N ALA A 178 -7.84 12.43 4.96
CA ALA A 178 -8.54 13.68 5.24
C ALA A 178 -7.94 14.46 6.44
N GLY A 179 -6.87 13.96 7.06
CA GLY A 179 -6.18 14.63 8.18
C GLY A 179 -6.82 14.41 9.55
N THR A 180 -7.81 13.53 9.67
CA THR A 180 -8.43 13.15 10.94
C THR A 180 -7.67 11.96 11.55
N PRO A 181 -7.34 11.97 12.86
CA PRO A 181 -6.78 10.79 13.51
C PRO A 181 -7.84 9.69 13.53
N SER A 182 -7.63 8.63 12.75
CA SER A 182 -8.47 7.45 12.78
C SER A 182 -7.69 6.33 13.46
N ARG A 183 -8.22 5.79 14.56
CA ARG A 183 -7.70 4.52 15.06
C ARG A 183 -8.14 3.46 14.06
N HIS A 184 -7.19 3.04 13.22
CA HIS A 184 -7.38 1.88 12.39
C HIS A 184 -7.62 0.69 13.33
N ARG A 185 -8.87 0.23 13.39
CA ARG A 185 -9.17 -1.09 13.92
C ARG A 185 -8.99 -2.00 12.71
N SER A 186 -8.03 -2.94 12.76
CA SER A 186 -8.00 -4.05 11.80
C SER A 186 -9.42 -4.47 11.50
N TRP A 187 -9.75 -4.62 10.23
CA TRP A 187 -11.06 -5.15 9.88
C TRP A 187 -11.26 -6.55 10.43
N ARG A 188 -10.21 -7.29 10.80
CA ARG A 188 -10.30 -8.52 11.61
C ARG A 188 -11.03 -8.33 12.95
N ARG A 189 -10.92 -7.17 13.61
CA ARG A 189 -11.64 -6.87 14.86
C ARG A 189 -13.03 -6.32 14.61
N LEU A 190 -13.22 -5.57 13.52
CA LEU A 190 -14.55 -5.23 13.02
C LEU A 190 -15.31 -6.50 12.58
N ARG A 191 -14.62 -7.53 12.07
CA ARG A 191 -15.15 -8.85 11.66
C ARG A 191 -15.94 -9.56 12.74
N ARG A 192 -15.67 -9.30 14.02
CA ARG A 192 -16.43 -9.87 15.16
C ARG A 192 -17.64 -9.05 15.58
N LYS A 193 -17.68 -7.75 15.29
CA LYS A 193 -18.80 -6.85 15.70
C LYS A 193 -19.69 -6.40 14.55
N ALA A 194 -19.22 -6.42 13.30
CA ALA A 194 -19.85 -5.74 12.16
C ALA A 194 -20.39 -6.70 11.09
N ILE A 195 -21.12 -7.73 11.50
CA ILE A 195 -22.05 -8.42 10.58
C ILE A 195 -23.36 -7.61 10.40
N THR A 196 -23.57 -6.48 11.10
CA THR A 196 -24.88 -5.79 11.03
C THR A 196 -24.96 -4.26 11.16
N ALA A 197 -23.90 -3.45 11.38
CA ALA A 197 -24.18 -2.11 11.94
C ALA A 197 -23.46 -0.84 11.43
N TYR A 198 -22.46 -0.84 10.54
CA TYR A 198 -21.80 0.45 10.20
C TYR A 198 -21.48 0.62 8.72
N ALA A 199 -22.28 1.46 8.06
CA ALA A 199 -22.00 2.06 6.76
C ALA A 199 -21.09 3.31 6.87
N ASP A 200 -20.77 3.77 8.08
CA ASP A 200 -19.95 4.96 8.35
C ASP A 200 -18.52 4.59 8.77
N THR A 201 -17.79 3.85 7.94
CA THR A 201 -16.35 3.69 8.14
C THR A 201 -15.62 4.35 7.00
N GLU A 202 -15.27 5.64 7.20
CA GLU A 202 -14.22 6.28 6.42
C GLU A 202 -13.00 5.35 6.48
N SER A 203 -12.63 4.74 5.35
CA SER A 203 -11.35 4.05 5.26
C SER A 203 -10.28 5.12 5.42
N PRO A 204 -9.47 5.11 6.48
CA PRO A 204 -8.55 6.21 6.75
C PRO A 204 -7.51 6.34 5.64
N THR A 205 -7.24 5.28 4.89
CA THR A 205 -6.22 5.30 3.83
C THR A 205 -6.77 5.85 2.51
N VAL A 206 -8.08 6.06 2.38
CA VAL A 206 -8.75 6.57 1.17
C VAL A 206 -9.21 8.02 1.38
N HIS A 207 -8.69 8.94 0.58
CA HIS A 207 -9.17 10.31 0.57
C HIS A 207 -10.56 10.39 -0.09
N PRO A 208 -11.58 11.08 0.49
CA PRO A 208 -12.93 11.15 -0.10
C PRO A 208 -12.97 11.67 -1.54
N GLU A 209 -12.10 12.62 -1.88
CA GLU A 209 -11.95 13.15 -3.24
C GLU A 209 -10.99 12.37 -4.16
N SER A 210 -10.41 11.25 -3.72
CA SER A 210 -9.56 10.40 -4.57
C SER A 210 -10.37 9.73 -5.70
N LEU A 211 -9.69 9.06 -6.63
CA LEU A 211 -10.39 8.28 -7.66
C LEU A 211 -11.31 7.23 -7.04
N LEU A 212 -10.81 6.49 -6.04
CA LEU A 212 -11.64 5.52 -5.34
C LEU A 212 -12.76 6.16 -4.52
N GLY A 213 -12.49 7.25 -3.80
CA GLY A 213 -13.53 7.94 -3.05
C GLY A 213 -14.69 8.38 -3.94
N ARG A 214 -14.41 8.83 -5.18
CA ARG A 214 -15.42 9.12 -6.20
C ARG A 214 -16.14 7.85 -6.68
N LEU A 215 -15.41 6.81 -7.05
CA LEU A 215 -15.98 5.54 -7.51
C LEU A 215 -16.88 4.88 -6.46
N MET A 216 -16.54 4.98 -5.17
CA MET A 216 -17.37 4.47 -4.07
C MET A 216 -18.71 5.22 -3.94
N ASN A 217 -18.78 6.47 -4.38
CA ASN A 217 -20.02 7.26 -4.42
C ASN A 217 -20.83 7.04 -5.71
N GLU A 218 -20.26 6.35 -6.70
CA GLU A 218 -20.86 6.04 -8.01
C GLU A 218 -20.78 4.52 -8.28
N PRO A 219 -21.46 3.68 -7.47
CA PRO A 219 -21.28 2.23 -7.45
C PRO A 219 -21.59 1.54 -8.79
N GLU A 220 -22.41 2.14 -9.65
CA GLU A 220 -22.64 1.72 -11.02
C GLU A 220 -21.37 1.72 -11.89
N LYS A 221 -20.38 2.56 -11.58
CA LYS A 221 -19.09 2.58 -12.27
C LYS A 221 -18.13 1.49 -11.78
N LEU A 222 -18.35 0.97 -10.57
CA LEU A 222 -17.62 -0.17 -10.00
C LEU A 222 -18.20 -1.53 -10.44
N GLN A 223 -19.42 -1.53 -10.96
CA GLN A 223 -19.99 -2.67 -11.66
C GLN A 223 -19.37 -2.74 -13.06
N GLY A 224 -18.09 -3.13 -13.11
CA GLY A 224 -17.53 -3.66 -14.35
C GLY A 224 -18.53 -4.66 -14.92
N LYS A 225 -18.92 -4.51 -16.18
CA LYS A 225 -19.89 -5.39 -16.84
C LYS A 225 -19.56 -6.83 -16.43
N ASN A 226 -20.47 -7.45 -15.69
CA ASN A 226 -20.42 -8.84 -15.19
C ASN A 226 -20.41 -9.88 -16.34
N GLN A 227 -19.77 -9.58 -17.46
CA GLN A 227 -19.39 -10.59 -18.42
C GLN A 227 -18.13 -11.21 -17.88
N ALA A 228 -18.21 -12.51 -17.58
CA ALA A 228 -17.07 -13.40 -17.56
C ALA A 228 -16.07 -12.91 -18.62
N ALA A 229 -14.94 -12.37 -18.17
CA ALA A 229 -13.97 -11.80 -19.07
C ALA A 229 -13.38 -12.94 -19.91
N ALA A 230 -14.00 -13.18 -21.07
CA ALA A 230 -13.20 -13.35 -22.26
C ALA A 230 -12.17 -12.21 -22.27
N PRO A 231 -10.88 -12.50 -22.56
CA PRO A 231 -9.85 -11.49 -22.53
C PRO A 231 -10.33 -10.32 -23.38
N SER A 232 -10.57 -9.18 -22.73
CA SER A 232 -10.90 -7.93 -23.40
C SER A 232 -9.91 -7.77 -24.53
N GLU A 233 -10.40 -7.66 -25.77
CA GLU A 233 -9.56 -7.38 -26.93
C GLU A 233 -8.66 -6.19 -26.58
N ALA A 234 -7.35 -6.45 -26.45
CA ALA A 234 -6.35 -5.40 -26.41
C ALA A 234 -6.35 -4.71 -27.78
N PRO A 235 -6.08 -3.39 -27.89
CA PRO A 235 -5.17 -2.65 -27.00
C PRO A 235 -5.70 -1.27 -26.57
N THR A 236 -5.78 -1.03 -25.26
CA THR A 236 -5.37 0.29 -24.76
C THR A 236 -3.85 0.33 -24.99
N GLU A 237 -3.37 1.29 -25.77
CA GLU A 237 -1.95 1.47 -26.14
C GLU A 237 -1.04 1.13 -24.95
N GLN A 238 -0.28 0.03 -25.06
CA GLN A 238 0.48 -0.50 -23.94
C GLN A 238 1.73 0.35 -23.75
N ILE A 239 1.76 1.13 -22.68
CA ILE A 239 2.95 1.87 -22.28
C ILE A 239 4.05 0.85 -21.90
N SER A 240 5.15 0.87 -22.64
CA SER A 240 6.33 0.05 -22.34
C SER A 240 6.98 0.47 -21.01
N ASP A 241 7.88 -0.33 -20.44
CA ASP A 241 8.58 0.08 -19.20
C ASP A 241 9.43 1.34 -19.44
N ASN A 242 10.17 1.39 -20.56
CA ASN A 242 10.97 2.56 -20.93
C ASN A 242 10.11 3.82 -21.12
N GLU A 243 8.96 3.68 -21.79
CA GLU A 243 8.06 4.82 -21.99
C GLU A 243 7.46 5.28 -20.65
N LEU A 244 7.14 4.36 -19.74
CA LEU A 244 6.69 4.73 -18.41
C LEU A 244 7.79 5.48 -17.65
N ASP A 245 9.03 5.00 -17.69
CA ASP A 245 10.18 5.64 -17.06
C ASP A 245 10.39 7.06 -17.62
N GLU A 246 10.35 7.23 -18.94
CA GLU A 246 10.44 8.55 -19.60
C GLU A 246 9.33 9.51 -19.11
N LEU A 247 8.09 9.03 -19.03
CA LEU A 247 6.97 9.84 -18.53
C LEU A 247 7.20 10.24 -17.06
N ILE A 248 7.70 9.33 -16.23
CA ILE A 248 8.00 9.61 -14.82
C ILE A 248 9.14 10.61 -14.68
N GLU A 249 10.21 10.49 -15.46
CA GLU A 249 11.30 11.47 -15.47
C GLU A 249 10.80 12.86 -15.85
N MET A 250 10.01 12.94 -16.93
CA MET A 250 9.38 14.20 -17.34
C MET A 250 8.51 14.80 -16.23
N TYR A 251 7.77 13.97 -15.49
CA TYR A 251 6.90 14.41 -14.41
C TYR A 251 7.69 14.95 -13.23
N LEU A 252 8.77 14.26 -12.86
CA LEU A 252 9.64 14.64 -11.74
C LEU A 252 10.47 15.89 -12.03
N GLN A 253 10.79 16.17 -13.29
CA GLN A 253 11.50 17.39 -13.70
C GLN A 253 10.60 18.63 -13.79
N LYS A 254 9.28 18.43 -13.87
CA LYS A 254 8.32 19.53 -13.99
C LYS A 254 8.32 20.37 -12.71
N PRO A 255 8.38 21.71 -12.80
CA PRO A 255 8.21 22.56 -11.63
C PRO A 255 6.83 22.31 -11.01
N GLN A 256 6.81 21.84 -9.76
CA GLN A 256 5.59 21.66 -8.99
C GLN A 256 5.07 23.05 -8.56
N GLY A 257 4.48 23.78 -9.50
CA GLY A 257 3.77 25.02 -9.22
C GLY A 257 2.41 24.74 -8.60
N ILE A 258 1.91 25.68 -7.81
CA ILE A 258 0.52 25.66 -7.30
C ILE A 258 -0.41 25.83 -8.50
N GLN A 259 -0.78 24.73 -9.15
CA GLN A 259 -1.92 24.75 -10.06
C GLN A 259 -3.18 24.70 -9.20
N PRO A 260 -4.15 25.61 -9.43
CA PRO A 260 -5.40 25.56 -8.70
C PRO A 260 -6.05 24.20 -8.91
N MET A 261 -6.47 23.55 -7.83
CA MET A 261 -7.29 22.35 -7.86
C MET A 261 -8.68 22.71 -8.41
N GLY A 262 -8.77 22.89 -9.72
CA GLY A 262 -10.03 23.08 -10.43
C GLY A 262 -10.82 21.77 -10.50
N ALA A 263 -12.15 21.88 -10.49
CA ALA A 263 -13.05 20.75 -10.63
C ALA A 263 -12.92 20.11 -12.03
N SER A 264 -12.71 18.79 -12.01
CA SER A 264 -12.75 17.78 -13.09
C SER A 264 -11.82 17.93 -14.30
N ALA A 265 -10.75 17.12 -14.28
CA ALA A 265 -10.15 16.54 -15.49
C ALA A 265 -9.91 15.03 -15.32
N VAL A 266 -10.76 14.35 -14.54
CA VAL A 266 -10.77 12.89 -14.52
C VAL A 266 -11.38 12.45 -15.85
N THR A 267 -10.60 11.77 -16.68
CA THR A 267 -11.02 11.31 -18.01
C THR A 267 -11.66 9.94 -17.92
N GLU A 268 -12.49 9.57 -18.90
CA GLU A 268 -13.12 8.24 -18.96
C GLU A 268 -12.09 7.11 -18.90
N ASP A 269 -10.94 7.27 -19.56
CA ASP A 269 -9.86 6.27 -19.54
C ASP A 269 -9.23 6.11 -18.15
N LEU A 270 -9.10 7.19 -17.40
CA LEU A 270 -8.57 7.15 -16.03
C LEU A 270 -9.58 6.51 -15.08
N GLU A 271 -10.87 6.84 -15.21
CA GLU A 271 -11.93 6.18 -14.42
C GLU A 271 -12.00 4.69 -14.72
N ARG A 272 -11.90 4.30 -15.99
CA ARG A 272 -11.89 2.90 -16.41
C ARG A 272 -10.71 2.15 -15.79
N ALA A 273 -9.49 2.67 -15.95
CA ALA A 273 -8.30 2.06 -15.36
C ALA A 273 -8.40 1.93 -13.83
N ALA A 274 -8.94 2.95 -13.15
CA ALA A 274 -9.16 2.92 -11.70
C ALA A 274 -10.23 1.92 -11.28
N SER A 275 -11.32 1.80 -12.04
CA SER A 275 -12.38 0.82 -11.78
C SER A 275 -11.87 -0.61 -11.98
N ASP A 276 -11.23 -0.89 -13.11
CA ASP A 276 -10.64 -2.20 -13.41
C ASP A 276 -9.65 -2.61 -12.31
N PHE A 277 -8.82 -1.66 -11.87
CA PHE A 277 -7.87 -1.88 -10.78
C PHE A 277 -8.52 -2.11 -9.43
N SER A 278 -9.59 -1.38 -9.11
CA SER A 278 -10.37 -1.60 -7.89
C SER A 278 -11.01 -3.00 -7.86
N VAL A 279 -11.56 -3.45 -8.99
CA VAL A 279 -12.14 -4.79 -9.13
C VAL A 279 -11.08 -5.88 -9.00
N ALA A 280 -9.91 -5.71 -9.65
CA ALA A 280 -8.81 -6.65 -9.53
C ALA A 280 -8.30 -6.76 -8.09
N LEU A 281 -8.16 -5.64 -7.37
CA LEU A 281 -7.83 -5.62 -5.96
C LEU A 281 -8.89 -6.31 -5.10
N MET A 282 -10.17 -6.05 -5.34
CA MET A 282 -11.28 -6.70 -4.62
C MET A 282 -11.24 -8.22 -4.75
N ALA A 283 -10.98 -8.74 -5.95
CA ALA A 283 -10.83 -10.17 -6.18
C ALA A 283 -9.72 -10.77 -5.29
N THR A 284 -8.69 -9.98 -4.93
CA THR A 284 -7.61 -10.44 -4.04
C THR A 284 -8.09 -10.50 -2.59
N GLY A 285 -8.99 -9.61 -2.19
CA GLY A 285 -9.61 -9.60 -0.86
C GLY A 285 -10.57 -10.77 -0.64
N ASP A 286 -11.39 -11.11 -1.65
CA ASP A 286 -12.41 -12.16 -1.56
C ASP A 286 -11.81 -13.55 -1.27
N ARG A 287 -10.64 -13.87 -1.86
CA ARG A 287 -9.90 -15.11 -1.58
C ARG A 287 -9.23 -15.12 -0.20
N ARG A 288 -8.74 -13.96 0.26
CA ARG A 288 -8.09 -13.80 1.58
C ARG A 288 -9.05 -13.93 2.76
N HIS A 289 -10.30 -13.48 2.59
CA HIS A 289 -11.23 -13.29 3.70
C HIS A 289 -12.41 -14.26 3.72
N GLY A 290 -12.58 -15.13 2.71
CA GLY A 290 -13.67 -16.09 2.66
C GLY A 290 -15.03 -15.40 2.52
N ILE A 291 -15.48 -15.25 1.28
CA ILE A 291 -16.84 -14.93 0.79
C ILE A 291 -17.75 -14.16 1.77
N PHE A 292 -17.93 -12.86 1.53
CA PHE A 292 -19.13 -12.11 1.91
C PHE A 292 -20.03 -12.00 0.66
N PRO A 293 -20.99 -12.93 0.44
CA PRO A 293 -21.71 -12.98 -0.82
C PRO A 293 -22.69 -11.80 -1.00
N ASN A 294 -23.05 -11.12 0.09
CA ASN A 294 -24.15 -10.14 0.11
C ASN A 294 -23.70 -8.69 0.39
N GLU A 295 -22.40 -8.41 0.45
CA GLU A 295 -21.92 -7.04 0.64
C GLU A 295 -21.85 -6.26 -0.68
N ALA A 296 -22.13 -4.96 -0.60
CA ALA A 296 -21.99 -4.04 -1.73
C ALA A 296 -20.54 -4.02 -2.23
N VAL A 297 -20.33 -3.92 -3.54
CA VAL A 297 -19.00 -3.89 -4.19
C VAL A 297 -18.08 -2.84 -3.55
N ALA A 298 -18.62 -1.66 -3.21
CA ALA A 298 -17.87 -0.61 -2.53
C ALA A 298 -17.33 -1.04 -1.15
N ALA A 299 -18.10 -1.81 -0.37
CA ALA A 299 -17.66 -2.34 0.91
C ALA A 299 -16.53 -3.35 0.74
N LYS A 300 -16.64 -4.25 -0.25
CA LYS A 300 -15.59 -5.24 -0.55
C LYS A 300 -14.29 -4.59 -0.99
N ILE A 301 -14.35 -3.53 -1.80
CA ILE A 301 -13.16 -2.77 -2.21
C ILE A 301 -12.55 -2.05 -1.00
N ALA A 302 -13.38 -1.40 -0.17
CA ALA A 302 -12.90 -0.77 1.06
C ALA A 302 -12.20 -1.77 1.98
N MET A 303 -12.72 -3.01 2.08
CA MET A 303 -12.08 -4.09 2.83
C MET A 303 -10.77 -4.56 2.22
N ALA A 304 -10.71 -4.73 0.89
CA ALA A 304 -9.48 -5.13 0.20
C ALA A 304 -8.34 -4.12 0.35
N LEU A 305 -8.68 -2.84 0.55
CA LEU A 305 -7.75 -1.74 0.75
C LEU A 305 -7.58 -1.30 2.20
N ALA A 306 -8.30 -1.92 3.14
CA ALA A 306 -8.26 -1.49 4.52
C ALA A 306 -6.85 -1.61 5.11
N ASP A 307 -6.18 -2.74 4.86
CA ASP A 307 -4.82 -2.95 5.36
C ASP A 307 -3.75 -2.26 4.49
N PHE A 308 -4.15 -1.54 3.44
CA PHE A 308 -3.22 -0.80 2.61
C PHE A 308 -2.73 0.44 3.35
N VAL A 309 -1.45 0.45 3.67
CA VAL A 309 -0.75 1.56 4.32
C VAL A 309 0.48 1.86 3.47
N THR A 310 0.80 3.12 3.20
CA THR A 310 2.06 3.48 2.50
C THR A 310 3.23 3.61 3.48
N PRO A 311 4.50 3.60 3.01
CA PRO A 311 5.62 3.94 3.87
C PRO A 311 5.48 5.34 4.48
N GLY A 312 4.91 6.31 3.74
CA GLY A 312 4.64 7.65 4.25
C GLY A 312 3.57 7.69 5.33
N ASP A 313 2.56 6.82 5.28
CA ASP A 313 1.57 6.67 6.36
C ASP A 313 2.23 6.15 7.65
N LEU A 314 3.13 5.16 7.54
CA LEU A 314 3.92 4.68 8.68
C LEU A 314 4.85 5.77 9.23
N LEU A 315 5.47 6.58 8.36
CA LEU A 315 6.29 7.72 8.76
C LEU A 315 5.49 8.74 9.57
N LYS A 316 4.26 9.03 9.13
CA LYS A 316 3.36 10.00 9.75
C LYS A 316 2.63 9.43 10.97
N SER A 317 2.61 8.11 11.18
CA SER A 317 1.85 7.47 12.26
C SER A 317 2.17 8.08 13.64
N PRO A 318 1.15 8.55 14.40
CA PRO A 318 1.35 9.07 15.75
C PRO A 318 1.67 7.96 16.76
N SER A 319 1.41 6.70 16.41
CA SER A 319 1.80 5.54 17.22
C SER A 319 3.30 5.27 17.16
N LEU A 320 4.01 5.77 16.14
CA LEU A 320 5.43 5.47 15.92
C LEU A 320 6.30 6.68 16.24
N SER A 321 7.07 6.57 17.33
CA SER A 321 8.08 7.56 17.70
C SER A 321 9.35 7.38 16.87
N ARG A 322 9.99 8.49 16.47
CA ARG A 322 11.28 8.44 15.79
C ARG A 322 12.37 8.08 16.80
N VAL A 323 13.10 6.99 16.54
CA VAL A 323 14.26 6.55 17.34
C VAL A 323 15.53 7.21 16.82
N GLY A 324 15.70 7.24 15.51
CA GLY A 324 16.89 7.80 14.88
C GLY A 324 16.93 7.55 13.39
N ARG A 325 18.09 7.80 12.80
CA ARG A 325 18.38 7.56 11.38
C ARG A 325 19.72 6.84 11.25
N ILE A 326 19.74 5.80 10.45
CA ILE A 326 20.94 5.10 9.99
C ILE A 326 21.33 5.79 8.67
N SER A 327 22.55 6.28 8.63
CA SER A 327 23.15 6.80 7.39
C SER A 327 23.95 5.68 6.74
N THR A 328 23.84 5.60 5.42
CA THR A 328 24.42 4.57 4.56
C THR A 328 25.48 5.14 3.66
#